data_AF-A0A8J8JVY2-F1
#
_entry.id   AF-A0A8J8JVY2-F1
#
_cell.length_a   1.000
_cell.length_b   1.000
_cell.length_c   1.000
_cell.angle_alpha   90.00
_cell.angle_beta   90.00
_cell.angle_gamma   90.00
#
_symmetry.space_group_name_H-M   'P 1'
#
loop_
_entity.id
_entity.type
_entity.pdbx_description
1 polymer ?
#
loop_
_entity_poly.entity_id
_entity_poly.type
_entity_poly.pdbx_seq_one_letter_code
_entity_poly.pdbx_strand_id
1 'polypeptide(L)'
;MSHTAAAVNQATIQQWLQSKMEPAAIEQQLATQGLDEASIALHVQEYKRVRNAKKQLTGFVCMGIGAMLGFISCVTTLINPFPDLYYAILYGLTGLAIVVIFIGLYFVFE
;
A
#
# COMPACT_ATOMS: atom_id res chain seq x y z
N MET A 1 12.66 32.79 22.76
CA MET A 1 11.69 31.67 22.75
C MET A 1 11.87 30.97 21.42
N SER A 2 12.46 29.77 21.46
CA SER A 2 12.97 29.06 20.31
C SER A 2 11.81 28.51 19.48
N HIS A 3 11.53 29.12 18.33
CA HIS A 3 10.67 28.55 17.31
C HIS A 3 11.39 27.34 16.73
N THR A 4 11.10 26.16 17.25
CA THR A 4 11.44 24.90 16.59
C THR A 4 10.72 24.92 15.25
N ALA A 5 11.48 25.11 14.16
CA ALA A 5 11.10 24.60 12.86
C ALA A 5 10.70 23.14 13.10
N ALA A 6 9.40 22.87 13.15
CA ALA A 6 8.85 21.61 13.59
C ALA A 6 9.23 20.55 12.55
N ALA A 7 10.38 19.91 12.78
CA ALA A 7 10.80 18.76 12.02
C ALA A 7 9.63 17.78 12.03
N VAL A 8 9.07 17.55 10.85
CA VAL A 8 7.90 16.71 10.64
C VAL A 8 8.12 15.38 11.37
N ASN A 9 7.45 15.21 12.50
CA ASN A 9 7.78 14.15 13.42
C ASN A 9 7.11 12.86 12.94
N GLN A 10 7.91 11.90 12.50
CA GLN A 10 7.43 10.68 11.87
C GLN A 10 6.52 9.86 12.81
N ALA A 11 6.73 9.95 14.12
CA ALA A 11 5.89 9.32 15.13
C ALA A 11 4.45 9.88 15.11
N THR A 12 4.29 11.19 14.94
CA THR A 12 2.98 11.85 14.88
C THR A 12 2.22 11.44 13.62
N ILE A 13 2.92 11.35 12.47
CA ILE A 13 2.33 10.84 11.21
C ILE A 13 1.85 9.40 11.38
N GLN A 14 2.63 8.54 12.03
CA GLN A 14 2.23 7.15 12.29
C GLN A 14 0.98 7.07 13.16
N GLN A 15 0.87 7.93 14.18
CA GLN A 15 -0.29 8.00 15.04
C GLN A 15 -1.54 8.47 14.29
N TRP A 16 -1.43 9.47 13.41
CA TRP A 16 -2.53 9.91 12.52
C TRP A 16 -2.97 8.81 11.56
N LEU A 17 -2.03 7.97 11.09
CA LEU A 17 -2.31 6.81 10.26
C LEU A 17 -3.06 5.71 11.02
N GLN A 18 -2.70 5.44 12.26
CA GLN A 18 -3.37 4.45 13.11
C GLN A 18 -4.77 4.90 13.51
N SER A 19 -4.93 6.18 13.83
CA SER A 19 -6.21 6.77 14.21
C SER A 19 -7.15 7.03 13.02
N LYS A 20 -6.70 6.75 11.78
CA LYS A 20 -7.44 7.03 10.53
C LYS A 20 -8.00 8.46 10.49
N MET A 21 -7.25 9.42 11.01
CA MET A 21 -7.68 10.82 10.98
C MET A 21 -7.84 11.31 9.54
N GLU A 22 -8.91 12.06 9.29
CA GLU A 22 -9.07 12.75 8.02
C GLU A 22 -8.05 13.88 7.87
N PRO A 23 -7.57 14.17 6.65
CA PRO A 23 -6.64 15.26 6.40
C PRO A 23 -7.12 16.60 6.96
N ALA A 24 -8.42 16.90 6.84
CA ALA A 24 -9.03 18.12 7.37
C ALA A 24 -8.96 18.20 8.91
N ALA A 25 -9.04 17.06 9.60
CA ALA A 25 -8.89 17.01 11.06
C ALA A 25 -7.43 17.25 11.48
N ILE A 26 -6.46 16.75 10.69
CA ILE A 26 -5.03 17.01 10.90
C ILE A 26 -4.72 18.50 10.71
N GLU A 27 -5.30 19.13 9.68
CA GLU A 27 -5.18 20.57 9.43
C GLU A 27 -5.72 21.40 10.61
N GLN A 28 -6.93 21.09 11.10
CA GLN A 28 -7.48 21.77 12.29
C GLN A 28 -6.65 21.55 13.55
N GLN A 29 -6.15 20.33 13.77
CA GLN A 29 -5.31 20.02 14.92
C GLN A 29 -3.98 20.79 14.89
N LEU A 30 -3.37 20.95 13.73
CA LEU A 30 -2.13 21.72 13.59
C LEU A 30 -2.38 23.23 13.63
N ALA A 31 -3.51 23.71 13.09
CA ALA A 31 -3.93 25.10 13.18
C ALA A 31 -4.19 25.52 14.65
N THR A 32 -4.84 24.65 15.43
CA THR A 32 -5.07 24.88 16.87
C THR A 32 -3.79 24.82 17.71
N GLN A 33 -2.75 24.15 17.22
CA GLN A 33 -1.41 24.17 17.83
C GLN A 33 -0.61 25.43 17.45
N GLY A 34 -1.17 26.33 16.64
CA GLY A 34 -0.55 27.59 16.26
C GLY A 34 0.57 27.45 15.23
N LEU A 35 0.61 26.36 14.47
CA LEU A 35 1.55 26.23 13.35
C LEU A 35 1.15 27.16 12.20
N ASP A 36 2.15 27.62 11.47
CA ASP A 36 1.96 28.38 10.25
C ASP A 36 1.40 27.51 9.12
N GLU A 37 0.65 28.13 8.21
CA GLU A 37 -0.05 27.44 7.12
C GLU A 37 0.90 26.65 6.20
N ALA A 38 2.14 27.14 6.01
CA ALA A 38 3.15 26.44 5.24
C ALA A 38 3.64 25.15 5.93
N SER A 39 3.89 25.21 7.25
CA SER A 39 4.19 24.01 8.04
C SER A 39 3.04 23.01 8.07
N ILE A 40 1.79 23.46 8.14
CA ILE A 40 0.60 22.58 8.10
C ILE A 40 0.54 21.84 6.76
N ALA A 41 0.68 22.56 5.65
CA ALA A 41 0.68 21.96 4.31
C ALA A 41 1.76 20.88 4.15
N LEU A 42 2.97 21.12 4.68
CA LEU A 42 4.05 20.13 4.67
C LEU A 42 3.70 18.86 5.45
N HIS A 43 3.12 18.99 6.65
CA HIS A 43 2.72 17.83 7.45
C HIS A 43 1.62 17.00 6.78
N VAL A 44 0.62 17.66 6.18
CA VAL A 44 -0.46 16.99 5.45
C VAL A 44 0.06 16.31 4.19
N GLN A 45 0.99 16.96 3.47
CA GLN A 45 1.64 16.38 2.30
C GLN A 45 2.42 15.11 2.66
N GLU A 46 3.23 15.17 3.72
CA GLU A 46 3.99 14.00 4.21
C GLU A 46 3.05 12.90 4.71
N TYR A 47 1.97 13.23 5.40
CA TYR A 47 0.94 12.25 5.78
C TYR A 47 0.35 11.54 4.54
N LYS A 48 -0.06 12.30 3.51
CA LYS A 48 -0.59 11.76 2.25
C LYS A 48 0.46 10.88 1.55
N ARG A 49 1.72 11.32 1.53
CA ARG A 49 2.85 10.57 0.96
C ARG A 49 3.03 9.22 1.65
N VAL A 50 3.10 9.20 2.99
CA VAL A 50 3.28 7.96 3.76
C VAL A 50 2.08 7.03 3.59
N ARG A 51 0.85 7.57 3.53
CA ARG A 51 -0.36 6.78 3.27
C ARG A 51 -0.32 6.12 1.89
N ASN A 52 0.08 6.85 0.84
CA ASN A 52 0.21 6.29 -0.50
C ASN A 52 1.36 5.28 -0.58
N ALA A 53 2.50 5.53 0.07
CA ALA A 53 3.60 4.58 0.14
C ALA A 53 3.17 3.25 0.80
N LYS A 54 2.33 3.29 1.84
CA LYS A 54 1.75 2.06 2.43
C LYS A 54 0.85 1.31 1.46
N LYS A 55 0.00 2.00 0.69
CA LYS A 55 -0.84 1.36 -0.34
C LYS A 55 0.01 0.69 -1.42
N GLN A 56 1.03 1.38 -1.92
CA GLN A 56 1.96 0.84 -2.91
C GLN A 56 2.70 -0.39 -2.38
N LEU A 57 3.13 -0.38 -1.11
CA LEU A 57 3.75 -1.56 -0.49
C LEU A 57 2.77 -2.74 -0.43
N THR A 58 1.51 -2.49 -0.05
CA THR A 58 0.47 -3.53 -0.08
C THR A 58 0.25 -4.06 -1.50
N GLY A 59 0.22 -3.18 -2.51
CA GLY A 59 0.15 -3.57 -3.92
C GLY A 59 1.33 -4.43 -4.34
N PHE A 60 2.55 -4.04 -3.97
CA PHE A 60 3.77 -4.80 -4.28
C PHE A 60 3.78 -6.19 -3.62
N VAL A 61 3.35 -6.29 -2.37
CA VAL A 61 3.20 -7.57 -1.67
C VAL A 61 2.16 -8.45 -2.35
N CYS A 62 1.01 -7.87 -2.73
CA CYS A 62 -0.04 -8.57 -3.46
C CYS A 62 0.45 -9.10 -4.82
N MET A 63 1.17 -8.27 -5.58
CA MET A 63 1.82 -8.68 -6.83
C MET A 63 2.84 -9.80 -6.61
N GLY A 64 3.67 -9.72 -5.57
CA GLY A 64 4.65 -10.75 -5.24
C GLY A 64 4.01 -12.10 -4.94
N ILE A 65 2.93 -12.10 -4.16
CA ILE A 65 2.15 -13.31 -3.85
C ILE A 65 1.51 -13.87 -5.13
N GLY A 66 0.88 -13.02 -5.95
CA GLY A 66 0.28 -13.42 -7.22
C GLY A 66 1.31 -14.01 -8.19
N ALA A 67 2.50 -13.40 -8.30
CA ALA A 67 3.58 -13.89 -9.14
C ALA A 67 4.12 -15.24 -8.66
N MET A 68 4.29 -15.44 -7.35
CA MET A 68 4.69 -16.74 -6.81
C MET A 68 3.64 -17.82 -7.08
N LEU A 69 2.36 -17.52 -6.84
CA LEU A 69 1.26 -18.47 -7.13
C LEU A 69 1.19 -18.83 -8.61
N GLY A 70 1.33 -17.84 -9.49
CA GLY A 70 1.38 -18.05 -10.94
C GLY A 70 2.59 -18.89 -11.36
N PHE A 71 3.76 -18.62 -10.79
CA PHE A 71 4.97 -19.40 -11.08
C PHE A 71 4.83 -20.86 -10.64
N ILE A 72 4.36 -21.11 -9.42
CA ILE A 72 4.10 -22.48 -8.92
C ILE A 72 3.09 -23.18 -9.83
N SER A 73 1.99 -22.49 -10.17
CA SER A 73 0.95 -23.01 -11.08
C SER A 73 1.52 -23.40 -12.45
N CYS A 74 2.35 -22.56 -13.06
CA CYS A 74 3.01 -22.85 -14.32
C CYS A 74 3.99 -24.04 -14.22
N VAL A 75 4.82 -24.09 -13.17
CA VAL A 75 5.78 -25.18 -12.97
C VAL A 75 5.07 -26.52 -12.74
N THR A 76 4.02 -26.55 -11.91
CA THR A 76 3.24 -27.78 -11.69
C THR A 76 2.55 -28.25 -12.97
N THR A 77 2.06 -27.32 -13.79
CA THR A 77 1.49 -27.62 -15.11
C THR A 77 2.54 -28.25 -16.04
N LEU A 78 3.76 -27.71 -16.07
CA LEU A 78 4.85 -28.19 -16.94
C LEU A 78 5.35 -29.58 -16.53
N ILE A 79 5.47 -29.85 -15.22
CA ILE A 79 5.90 -31.16 -14.70
C ILE A 79 4.80 -32.22 -14.93
N ASN A 80 3.54 -31.78 -15.06
CA ASN A 80 2.35 -32.61 -15.25
C ASN A 80 2.33 -33.87 -14.34
N PRO A 81 2.46 -33.70 -13.01
CA PRO A 81 2.47 -34.84 -12.10
C PRO A 81 1.12 -35.58 -12.06
N PHE A 82 0.02 -34.89 -12.40
CA PHE A 82 -1.33 -35.44 -12.43
C PHE A 82 -2.13 -34.88 -13.64
N PRO A 83 -2.40 -35.68 -14.68
CA PRO A 83 -3.05 -35.21 -15.91
C PRO A 83 -4.49 -34.71 -15.70
N ASP A 84 -5.20 -35.22 -14.70
CA ASP A 84 -6.57 -34.78 -14.38
C ASP A 84 -6.63 -33.38 -13.73
N LEU A 85 -5.55 -32.92 -13.10
CA LEU A 85 -5.50 -31.60 -12.45
C LEU A 85 -5.04 -30.48 -13.40
N TYR A 86 -4.60 -30.83 -14.61
CA TYR A 86 -4.03 -29.88 -15.56
C TYR A 86 -4.97 -28.69 -15.83
N TYR A 87 -6.23 -28.99 -16.18
CA TYR A 87 -7.22 -27.95 -16.47
C TYR A 87 -7.59 -27.13 -15.22
N ALA A 88 -7.64 -27.76 -14.04
CA ALA A 88 -7.96 -27.07 -12.78
C ALA A 88 -6.85 -26.09 -12.36
N ILE A 89 -5.58 -26.47 -12.55
CA ILE A 89 -4.43 -25.61 -12.24
C ILE A 89 -4.33 -24.47 -13.26
N LEU A 90 -4.44 -24.78 -14.56
CA LEU A 90 -4.26 -23.80 -15.63
C LEU A 90 -5.39 -22.76 -15.68
N TYR A 91 -6.64 -23.20 -15.59
CA TYR A 91 -7.79 -22.27 -15.66
C TYR A 91 -8.22 -21.73 -14.30
N GLY A 92 -7.95 -22.47 -13.21
CA GLY A 92 -8.26 -22.02 -11.85
C GLY A 92 -7.13 -21.21 -11.24
N LEU A 93 -6.03 -21.88 -10.89
CA LEU A 93 -4.95 -21.29 -10.09
C LEU A 93 -4.18 -20.21 -10.87
N THR A 94 -3.87 -20.44 -12.15
CA THR A 94 -3.18 -19.43 -12.98
C THR A 94 -4.08 -18.22 -13.24
N GLY A 95 -5.37 -18.45 -13.52
CA GLY A 95 -6.36 -17.38 -13.68
C GLY A 95 -6.48 -16.53 -12.41
N LEU A 96 -6.59 -17.17 -11.25
CA LEU A 96 -6.63 -16.49 -9.96
C LEU A 96 -5.34 -15.69 -9.71
N ALA A 97 -4.17 -16.26 -10.00
CA ALA A 97 -2.89 -15.57 -9.86
C ALA A 97 -2.82 -14.30 -10.71
N ILE A 98 -3.31 -14.35 -11.97
CA ILE A 98 -3.38 -13.19 -12.86
C ILE A 98 -4.28 -12.10 -12.27
N VAL A 99 -5.47 -12.45 -11.77
CA VAL A 99 -6.37 -11.49 -11.12
C VAL A 99 -5.71 -10.83 -9.91
N VAL A 100 -5.03 -11.61 -9.06
CA VAL A 100 -4.29 -11.10 -7.90
C VAL A 100 -3.17 -10.14 -8.33
N ILE A 101 -2.45 -10.44 -9.42
CA ILE A 101 -1.43 -9.55 -9.97
C ILE A 101 -2.04 -8.24 -10.45
N PHE A 102 -3.17 -8.27 -11.17
CA PHE A 102 -3.85 -7.06 -11.62
C PHE A 102 -4.38 -6.21 -10.46
N ILE A 103 -4.92 -6.84 -9.41
CA ILE A 103 -5.30 -6.14 -8.18
C ILE A 103 -4.07 -5.49 -7.54
N GLY A 104 -2.96 -6.22 -7.45
CA GLY A 104 -1.70 -5.67 -6.93
C GLY A 104 -1.19 -4.48 -7.74
N LEU A 105 -1.22 -4.58 -9.07
CA LEU A 105 -0.85 -3.49 -9.99
C LEU A 105 -1.75 -2.25 -9.81
N TYR A 106 -3.05 -2.47 -9.64
CA TYR A 106 -4.00 -1.39 -9.36
C TYR A 106 -3.62 -0.63 -8.08
N PHE A 107 -3.28 -1.34 -6.99
CA PHE A 107 -2.80 -0.72 -5.74
C PHE A 107 -1.43 -0.05 -5.83
N VAL A 108 -0.59 -0.41 -6.81
CA VAL A 108 0.70 0.25 -7.04
C VAL A 108 0.54 1.54 -7.84
N PHE A 109 -0.35 1.54 -8.84
CA PHE A 109 -0.59 2.69 -9.71
C PHE A 109 -1.56 3.72 -9.14
N GLU A 110 -2.41 3.34 -8.17
CA GLU A 110 -3.30 4.26 -7.43
C GLU A 110 -2.69 4.79 -6.13
#